data_AF-K6TX25-F1
#
_entry.id   AF-K6TX25-F1
#
_cell.length_a   1.000
_cell.length_b   1.000
_cell.length_c   1.000
_cell.angle_alpha   90.00
_cell.angle_beta   90.00
_cell.angle_gamma   90.00
#
_symmetry.space_group_name_H-M   'P 1'
#
loop_
_entity.id
_entity.type
_entity.pdbx_description
1 polymer ?
#
loop_
_entity_poly.entity_id
_entity_poly.type
_entity_poly.pdbx_seq_one_letter_code
_entity_poly.pdbx_strand_id
1 'polypeptide(L)'
;MGASFPKEIGAKGGTSRLFAGGVHGKEGSSTIHVIEAANDINVPEGNLILYNLPPSPYLSTLDPLYYLSLTGSKLMGIIQKNRPDIYLELHCYHQDSYPKLTRKDRKKVLGVPGLVGLENNVLIGSVSPLIRSVFFDLNDFPFILEIPCNPPAEALQTCHKIMEILAGSSNRLEIMEKLSQVYPQQIKTLNNYFKDYSLNFHPAFQEIKQRALETDLKNYHDLEKLINQVINEGNFEVNPKQIKQLEGAFLIYKEYNSFKCNKRTMKI
;
A
#
# COMPACT_ATOMS: atom_id res chain seq x y z
N MET A 1 -10.26 25.13 -0.85
CA MET A 1 -10.39 23.99 -1.78
C MET A 1 -8.99 23.67 -2.31
N GLY A 2 -8.37 22.58 -1.85
CA GLY A 2 -7.10 22.12 -2.43
C GLY A 2 -7.43 21.24 -3.63
N ALA A 3 -7.02 21.65 -4.83
CA ALA A 3 -7.20 20.86 -6.03
C ALA A 3 -6.31 19.60 -5.96
N SER A 4 -6.80 18.47 -6.48
CA SER A 4 -5.94 17.29 -6.67
C SER A 4 -4.87 17.60 -7.71
N PHE A 5 -3.64 17.14 -7.48
CA PHE A 5 -2.52 17.33 -8.40
C PHE A 5 -2.19 16.01 -9.11
N PRO A 6 -2.80 15.70 -10.27
CA PRO A 6 -2.32 14.63 -11.15
C PRO A 6 -1.25 15.15 -12.12
N LYS A 7 -0.12 14.46 -12.19
CA LYS A 7 0.90 14.68 -13.22
C LYS A 7 1.40 13.32 -13.72
N GLU A 8 1.70 13.22 -15.01
CA GLU A 8 2.33 12.06 -15.62
C GLU A 8 3.69 12.47 -16.19
N ILE A 9 4.72 11.68 -15.92
CA ILE A 9 6.12 11.88 -16.34
C ILE A 9 6.57 10.61 -17.07
N GLY A 10 7.41 10.75 -18.10
CA GLY A 10 7.91 9.64 -18.90
C GLY A 10 7.03 9.32 -20.11
N ALA A 11 7.26 8.15 -20.71
CA ALA A 11 6.57 7.69 -21.90
C ALA A 11 5.67 6.48 -21.59
N LYS A 12 4.64 6.26 -22.41
CA LYS A 12 3.75 5.10 -22.23
C LYS A 12 4.44 3.82 -22.69
N GLY A 13 4.34 2.78 -21.87
CA GLY A 13 4.92 1.45 -22.11
C GLY A 13 6.19 1.23 -21.28
N GLY A 14 6.31 0.05 -20.68
CA GLY A 14 7.32 -0.24 -19.66
C GLY A 14 6.74 -0.28 -18.25
N THR A 15 7.59 -0.14 -17.24
CA THR A 15 7.18 -0.18 -15.83
C THR A 15 6.25 0.99 -15.47
N SER A 16 5.08 0.68 -14.92
CA SER A 16 4.09 1.64 -14.45
C SER A 16 4.33 1.99 -12.98
N ARG A 17 4.46 3.28 -12.67
CA ARG A 17 4.71 3.77 -11.31
C ARG A 17 3.63 4.77 -10.88
N LEU A 18 3.18 4.67 -9.62
CA LEU A 18 2.23 5.60 -9.04
C LEU A 18 2.70 6.05 -7.66
N PHE A 19 2.93 7.35 -7.48
CA PHE A 19 3.20 7.96 -6.18
C PHE A 19 1.97 8.77 -5.76
N ALA A 20 1.37 8.41 -4.62
CA ALA A 20 0.13 9.00 -4.13
C ALA A 20 0.30 9.58 -2.73
N GLY A 21 0.05 10.88 -2.57
CA GLY A 21 -0.07 11.58 -1.29
C GLY A 21 -1.51 11.96 -0.94
N GLY A 22 -1.70 12.51 0.27
CA GLY A 22 -3.00 12.98 0.74
C GLY A 22 -4.01 11.87 1.03
N VAL A 23 -3.52 10.66 1.32
CA VAL A 23 -4.31 9.42 1.43
C VAL A 23 -5.43 9.56 2.46
N HIS A 24 -5.20 10.24 3.57
CA HIS A 24 -6.23 10.51 4.56
C HIS A 24 -5.99 11.78 5.38
N GLY A 25 -7.05 12.27 6.02
CA GLY A 25 -6.95 13.43 6.90
C GLY A 25 -6.55 14.70 6.14
N LYS A 26 -5.61 15.44 6.73
CA LYS A 26 -5.03 16.67 6.16
C LYS A 26 -3.59 16.47 5.67
N GLU A 27 -3.13 15.22 5.58
CA GLU A 27 -1.72 14.89 5.25
C GLU A 27 -1.30 15.36 3.86
N GLY A 28 -2.28 15.63 2.98
CA GLY A 28 -2.08 16.25 1.67
C GLY A 28 -1.30 17.56 1.71
N SER A 29 -1.38 18.32 2.82
CA SER A 29 -0.61 19.57 2.96
C SER A 29 0.88 19.34 3.23
N SER A 30 1.28 18.18 3.75
CA SER A 30 2.69 17.83 3.96
C SER A 30 3.24 17.04 2.78
N THR A 31 2.46 16.06 2.30
CA THR A 31 2.86 15.15 1.23
C THR A 31 2.95 15.84 -0.13
N ILE A 32 2.26 16.97 -0.35
CA ILE A 32 2.41 17.76 -1.57
C ILE A 32 3.85 18.21 -1.81
N HIS A 33 4.60 18.57 -0.76
CA HIS A 33 6.00 19.00 -0.91
C HIS A 33 6.90 17.89 -1.43
N VAL A 34 6.62 16.64 -1.05
CA VAL A 34 7.32 15.46 -1.58
C VAL A 34 6.90 15.20 -3.03
N ILE A 35 5.60 15.25 -3.33
CA ILE A 35 5.10 15.10 -4.70
C ILE A 35 5.68 16.16 -5.65
N GLU A 36 5.76 17.41 -5.20
CA GLU A 36 6.33 18.51 -5.98
C GLU A 36 7.83 18.32 -6.24
N ALA A 37 8.57 17.81 -5.25
CA ALA A 37 9.99 17.47 -5.45
C ALA A 37 10.18 16.34 -6.48
N ALA A 38 9.20 15.45 -6.65
CA ALA A 38 9.26 14.39 -7.65
C ALA A 38 9.02 14.86 -9.10
N ASN A 39 8.63 16.12 -9.30
CA ASN A 39 8.22 16.64 -10.61
C ASN A 39 9.31 16.59 -11.69
N ASP A 40 10.58 16.66 -11.26
CA ASP A 40 11.75 16.76 -12.13
C ASP A 40 12.58 15.48 -12.14
N ILE A 41 12.08 14.41 -11.51
CA ILE A 41 12.76 13.11 -11.50
C ILE A 41 12.77 12.53 -12.91
N ASN A 42 13.95 12.07 -13.33
CA ASN A 42 14.12 11.36 -14.59
C ASN A 42 13.47 9.97 -14.53
N VAL A 43 12.62 9.67 -15.51
CA VAL A 43 11.98 8.36 -15.68
C VAL A 43 12.56 7.74 -16.96
N PRO A 44 13.62 6.91 -16.86
CA PRO A 44 14.33 6.40 -18.04
C PRO A 44 13.49 5.41 -18.86
N GLU A 45 12.56 4.70 -18.23
CA GLU A 45 11.70 3.69 -18.85
C GLU A 45 10.34 3.67 -18.16
N GLY A 46 9.27 3.47 -18.93
CA GLY A 46 7.92 3.51 -18.41
C GLY A 46 7.42 4.92 -18.07
N ASN A 47 6.42 4.96 -17.20
CA ASN A 47 5.81 6.19 -16.73
C ASN A 47 5.75 6.26 -15.20
N LEU A 48 5.69 7.50 -14.71
CA LEU A 48 5.44 7.84 -13.32
C LEU A 48 4.24 8.76 -13.24
N ILE A 49 3.23 8.33 -12.48
CA ILE A 49 2.06 9.13 -12.16
C ILE A 49 2.22 9.66 -10.74
N LEU A 50 2.16 10.97 -10.61
CA LEU A 50 2.13 11.67 -9.34
C LEU A 50 0.69 12.07 -9.03
N TYR A 51 0.24 11.81 -7.80
CA TYR A 51 -1.09 12.18 -7.36
C TYR A 51 -1.05 12.72 -5.93
N ASN A 52 -1.71 13.83 -5.66
CA ASN A 52 -2.02 14.26 -4.29
C ASN A 52 -3.53 14.40 -4.10
N LEU A 53 -4.09 13.63 -3.18
CA LEU A 53 -5.51 13.64 -2.86
C LEU A 53 -5.88 14.88 -2.01
N PRO A 54 -7.09 15.43 -2.19
CA PRO A 54 -7.56 16.54 -1.37
C PRO A 54 -7.80 16.10 0.08
N PRO A 55 -7.83 17.04 1.04
CA PRO A 55 -8.14 16.72 2.43
C PRO A 55 -9.48 15.98 2.59
N SER A 56 -9.51 15.04 3.53
CA SER A 56 -10.68 14.22 3.83
C SER A 56 -10.78 13.89 5.33
N PRO A 57 -11.91 13.35 5.81
CA PRO A 57 -11.97 12.81 7.17
C PRO A 57 -10.87 11.76 7.39
N TYR A 58 -10.30 11.73 8.60
CA TYR A 58 -9.30 10.75 8.94
C TYR A 58 -9.97 9.38 9.18
N LEU A 59 -9.56 8.39 8.39
CA LEU A 59 -9.86 6.97 8.58
C LEU A 59 -8.55 6.20 8.38
N SER A 60 -8.30 5.16 9.18
CA SER A 60 -7.07 4.37 9.06
C SER A 60 -7.08 3.54 7.77
N THR A 61 -5.95 3.47 7.07
CA THR A 61 -5.77 2.56 5.91
C THR A 61 -5.72 1.08 6.31
N LEU A 62 -5.73 0.76 7.60
CA LEU A 62 -5.91 -0.59 8.14
C LEU A 62 -7.39 -0.93 8.42
N ASP A 63 -8.29 0.05 8.34
CA ASP A 63 -9.73 -0.14 8.43
C ASP A 63 -10.31 -0.34 7.02
N PRO A 64 -11.01 -1.46 6.72
CA PRO A 64 -11.61 -1.67 5.41
C PRO A 64 -12.60 -0.57 4.99
N LEU A 65 -13.24 0.12 5.93
CA LEU A 65 -14.16 1.23 5.64
C LEU A 65 -13.46 2.41 4.97
N TYR A 66 -12.15 2.59 5.17
CA TYR A 66 -11.39 3.60 4.43
C TYR A 66 -11.52 3.37 2.92
N TYR A 67 -11.34 2.13 2.44
CA TYR A 67 -11.40 1.81 1.02
C TYR A 67 -12.81 1.81 0.43
N LEU A 68 -13.84 1.86 1.29
CA LEU A 68 -15.24 2.03 0.89
C LEU A 68 -15.68 3.51 0.99
N SER A 69 -14.87 4.37 1.57
CA SER A 69 -15.12 5.82 1.62
C SER A 69 -14.93 6.47 0.24
N LEU A 70 -15.37 7.73 0.10
CA LEU A 70 -15.15 8.51 -1.12
C LEU A 70 -13.66 8.67 -1.47
N THR A 71 -12.80 8.92 -0.47
CA THR A 71 -11.36 9.08 -0.68
C THR A 71 -10.72 7.76 -1.06
N GLY A 72 -11.00 6.70 -0.30
CA GLY A 72 -10.42 5.38 -0.58
C GLY A 72 -10.87 4.81 -1.91
N SER A 73 -12.15 4.95 -2.27
CA SER A 73 -12.65 4.51 -3.59
C SER A 73 -12.05 5.29 -4.75
N LYS A 74 -11.79 6.60 -4.57
CA LYS A 74 -11.04 7.39 -5.54
C LYS A 74 -9.60 6.86 -5.70
N LEU A 75 -8.91 6.57 -4.61
CA LEU A 75 -7.57 5.99 -4.65
C LEU A 75 -7.57 4.62 -5.34
N MET A 76 -8.53 3.74 -5.02
CA MET A 76 -8.65 2.43 -5.66
C MET A 76 -8.94 2.56 -7.15
N GLY A 77 -9.77 3.52 -7.56
CA GLY A 77 -10.00 3.82 -8.98
C GLY A 77 -8.73 4.24 -9.71
N ILE A 78 -7.86 5.02 -9.07
CA ILE A 78 -6.55 5.41 -9.63
C ILE A 78 -5.63 4.19 -9.74
N ILE A 79 -5.52 3.36 -8.69
CA ILE A 79 -4.70 2.13 -8.71
C ILE A 79 -5.20 1.18 -9.80
N GLN A 80 -6.51 0.90 -9.86
CA GLN A 80 -7.09 0.00 -10.85
C GLN A 80 -6.94 0.50 -12.30
N LYS A 81 -7.03 1.82 -12.52
CA LYS A 81 -6.86 2.42 -13.84
C LYS A 81 -5.44 2.26 -14.34
N ASN A 82 -4.45 2.46 -13.47
CA ASN A 82 -3.04 2.57 -13.87
C ASN A 82 -2.24 1.27 -13.69
N ARG A 83 -2.74 0.33 -12.86
CA ARG A 83 -2.13 -0.97 -12.54
C ARG A 83 -0.61 -0.86 -12.33
N PRO A 84 -0.16 -0.08 -11.33
CA PRO A 84 1.26 0.20 -11.15
C PRO A 84 2.01 -1.03 -10.63
N ASP A 85 3.16 -1.33 -11.23
CA ASP A 85 4.11 -2.34 -10.74
C ASP A 85 4.82 -1.83 -9.46
N ILE A 86 5.01 -0.51 -9.38
CA ILE A 86 5.62 0.19 -8.24
C ILE A 86 4.64 1.24 -7.72
N TYR A 87 4.24 1.11 -6.47
CA TYR A 87 3.31 2.02 -5.82
C TYR A 87 3.91 2.59 -4.53
N LEU A 88 4.00 3.91 -4.46
CA LEU A 88 4.41 4.64 -3.27
C LEU A 88 3.20 5.37 -2.68
N GLU A 89 2.87 5.05 -1.44
CA GLU A 89 1.87 5.76 -0.65
C GLU A 89 2.56 6.69 0.35
N LEU A 90 2.34 8.00 0.22
CA LEU A 90 2.92 9.01 1.10
C LEU A 90 1.95 9.36 2.22
N HIS A 91 2.48 9.35 3.44
CA HIS A 91 1.79 9.74 4.66
C HIS A 91 2.62 10.76 5.43
N CYS A 92 1.99 11.44 6.39
CA CYS A 92 2.75 12.16 7.41
C CYS A 92 2.32 11.81 8.82
N TYR A 93 3.25 11.93 9.77
CA TYR A 93 3.01 11.68 11.17
C TYR A 93 3.45 12.86 12.05
N HIS A 94 2.75 13.04 13.17
CA HIS A 94 3.20 13.91 14.26
C HIS A 94 4.19 13.17 15.16
N GLN A 95 5.18 13.88 15.72
CA GLN A 95 6.30 13.28 16.45
C GLN A 95 5.90 12.30 17.57
N ASP A 96 4.79 12.56 18.27
CA ASP A 96 4.24 11.68 19.31
C ASP A 96 3.74 10.32 18.78
N SER A 97 3.57 10.19 17.46
CA SER A 97 3.18 8.95 16.79
C SER A 97 4.38 8.07 16.44
N TYR A 98 5.60 8.62 16.41
CA TYR A 98 6.81 7.88 16.01
C TYR A 98 7.01 6.57 16.79
N PRO A 99 6.89 6.54 18.15
CA PRO A 99 7.05 5.30 18.90
C PRO A 99 5.97 4.27 18.56
N LYS A 100 4.75 4.72 18.21
CA LYS A 100 3.63 3.83 17.85
C LYS A 100 3.83 3.22 16.46
N LEU A 101 4.44 3.96 15.54
CA LEU A 101 4.71 3.53 14.17
C LEU A 101 5.85 2.50 14.09
N THR A 102 6.87 2.64 14.95
CA THR A 102 8.11 1.84 14.89
C THR A 102 8.18 0.71 15.92
N ARG A 103 7.20 0.58 16.83
CA ARG A 103 7.19 -0.44 17.89
C ARG A 103 7.27 -1.88 17.34
N LYS A 104 8.07 -2.72 17.98
CA LYS A 104 8.32 -4.11 17.56
C LYS A 104 7.09 -5.02 17.67
N ASP A 105 6.20 -4.75 18.61
CA ASP A 105 4.97 -5.52 18.85
C ASP A 105 3.78 -5.01 18.00
N ARG A 106 3.99 -4.10 17.05
CA ARG A 106 2.94 -3.58 16.16
C ARG A 106 2.24 -4.71 15.41
N LYS A 107 2.94 -5.78 15.01
CA LYS A 107 2.32 -6.95 14.37
C LYS A 107 1.30 -7.60 15.29
N LYS A 108 1.61 -7.75 16.57
CA LYS A 108 0.71 -8.33 17.57
C LYS A 108 -0.50 -7.42 17.84
N VAL A 109 -0.29 -6.10 17.92
CA VAL A 109 -1.33 -5.13 18.31
C VAL A 109 -2.23 -4.73 17.14
N LEU A 110 -1.66 -4.57 15.94
CA LEU A 110 -2.31 -4.01 14.75
C LEU A 110 -2.32 -4.96 13.54
N GLY A 111 -1.73 -6.16 13.64
CA GLY A 111 -1.65 -7.10 12.52
C GLY A 111 -0.58 -6.78 11.47
N VAL A 112 0.11 -5.64 11.60
CA VAL A 112 1.15 -5.18 10.66
C VAL A 112 2.46 -4.87 11.37
N PRO A 113 3.64 -5.13 10.77
CA PRO A 113 4.92 -4.86 11.41
C PRO A 113 5.14 -3.36 11.66
N GLY A 114 6.10 -3.06 12.54
CA GLY A 114 6.62 -1.70 12.73
C GLY A 114 7.21 -1.16 11.43
N LEU A 115 7.09 0.15 11.23
CA LEU A 115 7.82 0.83 10.16
C LEU A 115 9.30 0.86 10.49
N VAL A 116 10.13 0.85 9.45
CA VAL A 116 11.58 0.86 9.57
C VAL A 116 12.09 2.28 9.36
N GLY A 117 12.90 2.76 10.30
CA GLY A 117 13.50 4.10 10.20
C GLY A 117 14.66 4.15 9.22
N LEU A 118 14.60 5.13 8.32
CA LEU A 118 15.68 5.59 7.47
C LEU A 118 16.37 6.81 8.12
N GLU A 119 17.13 7.58 7.34
CA GLU A 119 17.67 8.87 7.77
C GLU A 119 16.59 9.97 7.85
N ASN A 120 16.90 11.06 8.57
CA ASN A 120 16.06 12.26 8.67
C ASN A 120 14.62 12.01 9.11
N ASN A 121 14.42 11.01 9.96
CA ASN A 121 13.12 10.58 10.48
C ASN A 121 12.13 10.11 9.40
N VAL A 122 12.58 9.77 8.20
CA VAL A 122 11.71 9.12 7.21
C VAL A 122 11.54 7.65 7.59
N LEU A 123 10.29 7.18 7.59
CA LEU A 123 9.95 5.80 7.86
C LEU A 123 9.49 5.10 6.57
N ILE A 124 9.83 3.83 6.42
CA ILE A 124 9.43 3.00 5.28
C ILE A 124 8.73 1.72 5.75
N GLY A 125 7.74 1.25 4.99
CA GLY A 125 7.05 -0.02 5.25
C GLY A 125 6.20 -0.45 4.06
N SER A 126 5.50 -1.57 4.16
CA SER A 126 4.50 -1.95 3.15
C SER A 126 3.23 -1.14 3.32
N VAL A 127 2.48 -0.93 2.23
CA VAL A 127 1.07 -0.52 2.29
C VAL A 127 0.25 -1.53 3.09
N SER A 128 -0.97 -1.14 3.46
CA SER A 128 -1.94 -2.00 4.13
C SER A 128 -2.07 -3.37 3.45
N PRO A 129 -2.07 -4.48 4.22
CA PRO A 129 -2.25 -5.82 3.65
C PRO A 129 -3.61 -5.97 2.95
N LEU A 130 -4.58 -5.10 3.28
CA LEU A 130 -5.90 -5.06 2.68
C LEU A 130 -5.84 -4.79 1.17
N ILE A 131 -5.07 -3.79 0.75
CA ILE A 131 -4.93 -3.47 -0.68
C ILE A 131 -3.76 -4.21 -1.33
N ARG A 132 -2.69 -4.50 -0.56
CA ARG A 132 -1.54 -5.27 -1.07
C ARG A 132 -2.01 -6.60 -1.66
N SER A 133 -2.88 -7.32 -0.96
CA SER A 133 -3.34 -8.63 -1.41
C SER A 133 -4.41 -8.59 -2.50
N VAL A 134 -5.12 -7.46 -2.65
CA VAL A 134 -6.27 -7.34 -3.54
C VAL A 134 -5.90 -6.78 -4.91
N PHE A 135 -5.00 -5.80 -4.96
CA PHE A 135 -4.72 -5.02 -6.18
C PHE A 135 -3.32 -5.22 -6.76
N PHE A 136 -2.43 -5.88 -6.04
CA PHE A 136 -1.04 -6.05 -6.42
C PHE A 136 -0.66 -7.53 -6.47
N ASP A 137 0.19 -7.88 -7.41
CA ASP A 137 0.81 -9.19 -7.48
C ASP A 137 1.85 -9.33 -6.36
N LEU A 138 2.20 -10.58 -6.02
CA LEU A 138 3.07 -10.86 -4.87
C LEU A 138 4.41 -10.10 -4.96
N ASN A 139 4.97 -10.03 -6.16
CA ASN A 139 6.28 -9.44 -6.45
C ASN A 139 6.23 -7.96 -6.85
N ASP A 140 5.05 -7.34 -6.90
CA ASP A 140 4.93 -5.90 -7.04
C ASP A 140 5.55 -5.20 -5.81
N PHE A 141 5.80 -3.91 -5.97
CA PHE A 141 6.41 -3.08 -4.93
C PHE A 141 5.47 -1.97 -4.43
N PRO A 142 4.38 -2.30 -3.70
CA PRO A 142 3.58 -1.31 -3.00
C PRO A 142 4.11 -1.08 -1.57
N PHE A 143 4.52 0.14 -1.26
CA PHE A 143 5.14 0.52 0.00
C PHE A 143 4.74 1.95 0.38
N ILE A 144 5.02 2.31 1.62
CA ILE A 144 4.75 3.64 2.16
C ILE A 144 6.04 4.37 2.48
N LEU A 145 6.00 5.70 2.38
CA LEU A 145 6.88 6.58 3.15
C LEU A 145 6.06 7.41 4.12
N GLU A 146 6.49 7.40 5.36
CA GLU A 146 5.89 8.15 6.47
C GLU A 146 6.90 9.21 6.90
N ILE A 147 6.52 10.48 6.76
CA ILE A 147 7.41 11.63 7.02
C ILE A 147 6.87 12.48 8.17
N PRO A 148 7.71 13.26 8.88
CA PRO A 148 7.20 14.26 9.80
C PRO A 148 6.22 15.21 9.09
N CYS A 149 5.04 15.46 9.66
CA CYS A 149 4.16 16.51 9.14
C CYS A 149 4.86 17.86 9.22
N ASN A 150 4.72 18.71 8.19
CA ASN A 150 5.58 19.86 7.92
C ASN A 150 7.06 19.42 7.83
N PRO A 151 7.41 18.59 6.85
CA PRO A 151 8.71 17.94 6.78
C PRO A 151 9.84 18.98 6.63
N PRO A 152 10.95 18.84 7.37
CA PRO A 152 12.13 19.66 7.15
C PRO A 152 12.80 19.30 5.82
N ALA A 153 13.67 20.18 5.32
CA ALA A 153 14.32 20.02 4.01
C ALA A 153 15.10 18.70 3.89
N GLU A 154 15.74 18.26 4.97
CA GLU A 154 16.52 17.02 5.03
C GLU A 154 15.63 15.79 4.85
N ALA A 155 14.41 15.80 5.41
CA ALA A 155 13.45 14.72 5.20
C ALA A 155 12.95 14.69 3.75
N LEU A 156 12.72 15.86 3.15
CA LEU A 156 12.36 15.97 1.73
C LEU A 156 13.48 15.43 0.82
N GLN A 157 14.75 15.70 1.13
CA GLN A 157 15.91 15.16 0.42
C GLN A 157 15.96 13.62 0.51
N THR A 158 15.71 13.05 1.70
CA THR A 158 15.62 11.59 1.87
C THR A 158 14.52 11.00 1.00
N CYS A 159 13.32 11.60 1.01
CA CYS A 159 12.23 11.16 0.15
C CYS A 159 12.57 11.26 -1.34
N HIS A 160 13.18 12.36 -1.77
CA HIS A 160 13.60 12.55 -3.15
C HIS A 160 14.55 11.45 -3.62
N LYS A 161 15.60 11.17 -2.85
CA LYS A 161 16.56 10.09 -3.14
C LYS A 161 15.89 8.73 -3.28
N ILE A 162 14.90 8.43 -2.43
CA ILE A 162 14.13 7.19 -2.51
C ILE A 162 13.27 7.19 -3.79
N MET A 163 12.56 8.28 -4.08
CA MET A 163 11.75 8.44 -5.29
C MET A 163 12.57 8.31 -6.58
N GLU A 164 13.81 8.80 -6.62
CA GLU A 164 14.72 8.61 -7.75
C GLU A 164 15.07 7.14 -7.95
N ILE A 165 15.37 6.41 -6.86
CA ILE A 165 15.63 4.96 -6.93
C ILE A 165 14.41 4.24 -7.52
N LEU A 166 13.21 4.58 -7.07
CA LEU A 166 11.97 3.95 -7.52
C LEU A 166 11.63 4.29 -8.97
N ALA A 167 11.71 5.56 -9.35
CA ALA A 167 11.46 6.04 -10.71
C ALA A 167 12.46 5.46 -11.72
N GLY A 168 13.71 5.29 -11.30
CA GLY A 168 14.78 4.72 -12.12
C GLY A 168 14.89 3.20 -12.07
N SER A 169 13.94 2.49 -11.45
CA SER A 169 13.97 1.02 -11.35
C SER A 169 12.76 0.38 -12.00
N SER A 170 12.94 -0.80 -12.58
CA SER A 170 11.92 -1.46 -13.41
C SER A 170 11.11 -2.50 -12.63
N ASN A 171 11.63 -2.97 -11.49
CA ASN A 171 10.98 -4.00 -10.68
C ASN A 171 11.48 -4.01 -9.22
N ARG A 172 10.81 -4.82 -8.39
CA ARG A 172 11.13 -5.03 -6.97
C ARG A 172 12.59 -5.42 -6.71
N LEU A 173 13.18 -6.30 -7.51
CA LEU A 173 14.53 -6.80 -7.26
C LEU A 173 15.54 -5.65 -7.37
N GLU A 174 15.44 -4.87 -8.44
CA GLU A 174 16.30 -3.71 -8.67
C GLU A 174 16.16 -2.65 -7.58
N ILE A 175 14.92 -2.37 -7.15
CA ILE A 175 14.66 -1.44 -6.02
C ILE A 175 15.32 -1.94 -4.75
N MET A 176 15.14 -3.22 -4.42
CA MET A 176 15.71 -3.80 -3.21
C MET A 176 17.24 -3.82 -3.25
N GLU A 177 17.84 -4.08 -4.41
CA GLU A 177 19.29 -4.01 -4.60
C GLU A 177 19.82 -2.58 -4.36
N LYS A 178 19.28 -1.58 -5.07
CA LYS A 178 19.69 -0.17 -4.91
C LYS A 178 19.47 0.36 -3.50
N LEU A 179 18.32 0.07 -2.89
CA LEU A 179 18.06 0.46 -1.51
C LEU A 179 18.98 -0.26 -0.52
N SER A 180 19.39 -1.51 -0.80
CA SER A 180 20.29 -2.26 0.10
C SER A 180 21.73 -1.71 0.11
N GLN A 181 22.16 -1.05 -0.97
CA GLN A 181 23.43 -0.34 -1.02
C GLN A 181 23.46 0.88 -0.09
N VAL A 182 22.30 1.49 0.17
CA VAL A 182 22.17 2.67 1.04
C VAL A 182 21.75 2.30 2.46
N TYR A 183 20.82 1.34 2.60
CA TYR A 183 20.16 0.98 3.86
C TYR A 183 20.16 -0.54 4.12
N PRO A 184 21.33 -1.19 4.22
CA PRO A 184 21.41 -2.66 4.21
C PRO A 184 20.61 -3.33 5.34
N GLN A 185 20.64 -2.77 6.56
CA GLN A 185 19.94 -3.37 7.71
C GLN A 185 18.42 -3.15 7.64
N GLN A 186 17.99 -2.00 7.14
CA GLN A 186 16.59 -1.67 6.95
C GLN A 186 15.97 -2.56 5.88
N ILE A 187 16.66 -2.74 4.75
CA ILE A 187 16.19 -3.61 3.67
C ILE A 187 16.18 -5.08 4.10
N LYS A 188 17.16 -5.54 4.90
CA LYS A 188 17.10 -6.87 5.52
C LYS A 188 15.84 -7.04 6.39
N THR A 189 15.50 -6.04 7.19
CA THR A 189 14.28 -6.04 8.03
C THR A 189 13.00 -6.07 7.18
N LEU A 190 12.89 -5.20 6.18
CA LEU A 190 11.74 -5.19 5.25
C LEU A 190 11.59 -6.50 4.49
N ASN A 191 12.70 -7.13 4.09
CA ASN A 191 12.68 -8.43 3.43
C ASN A 191 12.15 -9.54 4.35
N ASN A 192 12.49 -9.51 5.65
CA ASN A 192 11.92 -10.45 6.61
C ASN A 192 10.42 -10.24 6.80
N TYR A 193 9.95 -8.99 6.83
CA TYR A 193 8.51 -8.69 6.86
C TYR A 193 7.79 -9.19 5.60
N PHE A 194 8.42 -9.02 4.43
CA PHE A 194 7.87 -9.53 3.18
C PHE A 194 7.79 -11.06 3.16
N LYS A 195 8.84 -11.76 3.63
CA LYS A 195 8.84 -13.24 3.73
C LYS A 195 7.69 -13.74 4.61
N ASP A 196 7.52 -13.13 5.78
CA ASP A 196 6.41 -13.45 6.68
C ASP A 196 5.04 -13.23 6.00
N TYR A 197 4.86 -12.09 5.33
CA TYR A 197 3.64 -11.82 4.56
C TYR A 197 3.42 -12.85 3.43
N SER A 198 4.46 -13.20 2.68
CA SER A 198 4.39 -14.10 1.51
C SER A 198 4.18 -15.56 1.88
N LEU A 199 4.57 -15.97 3.09
CA LEU A 199 4.39 -17.33 3.59
C LEU A 199 3.05 -17.52 4.31
N ASN A 200 2.50 -16.45 4.89
CA ASN A 200 1.33 -16.54 5.76
C ASN A 200 0.12 -15.79 5.18
N PHE A 201 0.13 -14.46 5.24
CA PHE A 201 -1.06 -13.65 4.92
C PHE A 201 -1.49 -13.75 3.46
N HIS A 202 -0.55 -13.63 2.53
CA HIS A 202 -0.84 -13.66 1.11
C HIS A 202 -1.43 -15.00 0.63
N PRO A 203 -0.79 -16.16 0.87
CA PRO A 203 -1.33 -17.45 0.45
C PRO A 203 -2.66 -17.77 1.14
N ALA A 204 -2.83 -17.44 2.43
CA ALA A 204 -4.13 -17.56 3.10
C ALA A 204 -5.22 -16.79 2.36
N PHE A 205 -4.94 -15.54 1.97
CA PHE A 205 -5.88 -14.73 1.21
C PHE A 205 -6.21 -15.30 -0.18
N GLN A 206 -5.21 -15.84 -0.89
CA GLN A 206 -5.46 -16.47 -2.19
C GLN A 206 -6.35 -17.71 -2.05
N GLU A 207 -6.10 -18.54 -1.04
CA GLU A 207 -6.91 -19.75 -0.78
C GLU A 207 -8.35 -19.39 -0.38
N ILE A 208 -8.54 -18.37 0.48
CA ILE A 208 -9.88 -17.84 0.80
C ILE A 208 -10.62 -17.42 -0.47
N LYS A 209 -9.95 -16.69 -1.37
CA LYS A 209 -10.56 -16.26 -2.64
C LYS A 209 -11.02 -17.44 -3.47
N GLN A 210 -10.20 -18.49 -3.62
CA GLN A 210 -10.53 -19.64 -4.45
C GLN A 210 -11.72 -20.41 -3.87
N ARG A 211 -11.66 -20.76 -2.58
CA ARG A 211 -12.74 -21.52 -1.92
C ARG A 211 -14.05 -20.74 -1.83
N ALA A 212 -13.99 -19.42 -1.72
CA ALA A 212 -15.18 -18.58 -1.73
C ALA A 212 -15.93 -18.58 -3.08
N LEU A 213 -15.31 -18.98 -4.18
CA LEU A 213 -16.00 -19.16 -5.47
C LEU A 213 -16.89 -20.41 -5.48
N GLU A 214 -16.54 -21.41 -4.67
CA GLU A 214 -17.21 -22.71 -4.58
C GLU A 214 -18.15 -22.81 -3.37
N THR A 215 -18.07 -21.83 -2.46
CA THR A 215 -18.83 -21.79 -1.21
C THR A 215 -19.92 -20.74 -1.28
N ASP A 216 -21.16 -21.11 -0.99
CA ASP A 216 -22.27 -20.16 -0.83
C ASP A 216 -22.15 -19.39 0.50
N LEU A 217 -21.44 -18.27 0.48
CA LEU A 217 -21.26 -17.37 1.62
C LEU A 217 -22.49 -16.47 1.80
N LYS A 218 -23.44 -16.88 2.65
CA LYS A 218 -24.71 -16.16 2.86
C LYS A 218 -24.57 -14.99 3.81
N ASN A 219 -23.67 -15.10 4.78
CA ASN A 219 -23.48 -14.09 5.82
C ASN A 219 -22.03 -14.03 6.30
N TYR A 220 -21.77 -13.13 7.25
CA TYR A 220 -20.43 -12.91 7.81
C TYR A 220 -19.89 -14.10 8.62
N HIS A 221 -20.77 -14.87 9.27
CA HIS A 221 -20.38 -16.07 10.01
C HIS A 221 -19.84 -17.16 9.07
N ASP A 222 -20.43 -17.31 7.88
CA ASP A 222 -19.93 -18.25 6.87
C ASP A 222 -18.51 -17.87 6.41
N LEU A 223 -18.25 -16.57 6.22
CA LEU A 223 -16.92 -16.06 5.86
C LEU A 223 -15.90 -16.29 6.98
N GLU A 224 -16.26 -16.00 8.23
CA GLU A 224 -15.39 -16.25 9.38
C GLU A 224 -15.04 -17.74 9.51
N LYS A 225 -16.02 -18.63 9.30
CA LYS A 225 -15.80 -20.08 9.30
C LYS A 225 -14.84 -20.50 8.19
N LEU A 226 -15.04 -20.01 6.96
CA LEU A 226 -14.16 -20.30 5.83
C LEU A 226 -12.72 -19.85 6.11
N ILE A 227 -12.53 -18.63 6.61
CA ILE A 227 -11.21 -18.08 6.91
C ILE A 227 -10.49 -18.95 7.96
N ASN A 228 -11.18 -19.32 9.04
CA ASN A 228 -10.59 -20.18 10.07
C ASN A 228 -10.24 -21.57 9.54
N GLN A 229 -11.06 -22.16 8.66
CA GLN A 229 -10.75 -23.43 8.00
C GLN A 229 -9.48 -23.32 7.15
N VAL A 230 -9.39 -22.28 6.30
CA VAL A 230 -8.20 -22.04 5.46
C VAL A 230 -6.95 -21.87 6.30
N ILE A 231 -7.01 -21.11 7.39
CA ILE A 231 -5.87 -20.87 8.28
C ILE A 231 -5.39 -22.17 8.91
N ASN A 232 -6.33 -22.97 9.44
CA ASN A 232 -5.99 -24.20 10.15
C ASN A 232 -5.46 -25.29 9.19
N GLU A 233 -6.10 -25.48 8.05
CA GLU A 233 -5.68 -26.49 7.07
C GLU A 233 -4.36 -26.11 6.38
N GLY A 234 -4.18 -24.82 6.08
CA GLY A 234 -2.95 -24.29 5.47
C GLY A 234 -1.79 -24.11 6.46
N ASN A 235 -2.02 -24.29 7.76
CA ASN A 235 -1.06 -24.01 8.84
C ASN A 235 -0.46 -22.59 8.75
N PHE A 236 -1.27 -21.60 8.39
CA PHE A 236 -0.79 -20.22 8.22
C PHE A 236 -0.58 -19.53 9.58
N GLU A 237 0.59 -18.95 9.82
CA GLU A 237 0.92 -18.23 11.05
C GLU A 237 0.37 -16.79 11.03
N VAL A 238 -0.95 -16.66 11.18
CA VAL A 238 -1.64 -15.36 11.28
C VAL A 238 -2.23 -15.16 12.68
N ASN A 239 -2.14 -13.94 13.20
CA ASN A 239 -2.70 -13.60 14.51
C ASN A 239 -4.16 -13.09 14.38
N PRO A 240 -4.91 -12.94 15.49
CA PRO A 240 -6.32 -12.51 15.44
C PRO A 240 -6.56 -11.17 14.73
N LYS A 241 -5.60 -10.23 14.76
CA LYS A 241 -5.70 -8.97 14.01
C LYS A 241 -5.56 -9.19 12.51
N GLN A 242 -4.66 -10.08 12.10
CA GLN A 242 -4.50 -10.48 10.71
C GLN A 242 -5.71 -11.26 10.18
N ILE A 243 -6.39 -12.06 11.01
CA ILE A 243 -7.66 -12.71 10.63
C ILE A 243 -8.72 -11.67 10.27
N LYS A 244 -8.90 -10.65 11.12
CA LYS A 244 -9.82 -9.52 10.80
C LYS A 244 -9.37 -8.73 9.56
N GLN A 245 -8.08 -8.65 9.28
CA GLN A 245 -7.58 -8.06 8.04
C GLN A 245 -7.84 -8.95 6.81
N LEU A 246 -7.79 -10.28 6.93
CA LEU A 246 -8.19 -11.17 5.84
C LEU A 246 -9.67 -10.99 5.48
N GLU A 247 -10.54 -10.89 6.48
CA GLU A 247 -11.95 -10.54 6.28
C GLU A 247 -12.10 -9.19 5.56
N GLY A 248 -11.43 -8.15 6.05
CA GLY A 248 -11.45 -6.81 5.43
C GLY A 248 -10.95 -6.82 3.98
N ALA A 249 -9.86 -7.54 3.71
CA ALA A 249 -9.32 -7.71 2.37
C ALA A 249 -10.32 -8.43 1.44
N PHE A 250 -11.02 -9.43 1.97
CA PHE A 250 -12.04 -10.16 1.22
C PHE A 250 -13.25 -9.28 0.88
N LEU A 251 -13.71 -8.44 1.81
CA LEU A 251 -14.80 -7.49 1.56
C LEU A 251 -14.42 -6.49 0.45
N ILE A 252 -13.21 -5.93 0.51
CA ILE A 252 -12.69 -5.04 -0.54
C ILE A 252 -12.59 -5.80 -1.86
N TYR A 253 -12.05 -7.02 -1.87
CA TYR A 253 -11.99 -7.85 -3.07
C TYR A 253 -13.37 -8.08 -3.69
N LYS A 254 -14.38 -8.41 -2.87
CA LYS A 254 -15.75 -8.63 -3.33
C LYS A 254 -16.33 -7.36 -3.95
N GLU A 255 -16.21 -6.23 -3.27
CA GLU A 255 -16.70 -4.94 -3.77
C GLU A 255 -16.09 -4.62 -5.15
N TYR A 256 -14.76 -4.57 -5.23
CA TYR A 256 -14.05 -4.10 -6.41
C TYR A 256 -13.98 -5.11 -7.57
N ASN A 257 -14.29 -6.39 -7.35
CA ASN A 257 -14.44 -7.38 -8.43
C ASN A 257 -15.90 -7.61 -8.85
N SER A 258 -16.89 -7.37 -7.98
CA SER A 258 -18.31 -7.44 -8.38
C SER A 258 -18.66 -6.39 -9.45
N PHE A 259 -18.03 -5.21 -9.41
CA PHE A 259 -18.19 -4.19 -10.46
C PHE A 259 -17.62 -4.58 -11.83
N LYS A 260 -16.68 -5.54 -11.91
CA LYS A 260 -16.20 -6.05 -13.21
C LYS A 260 -17.23 -6.93 -13.91
N CYS A 261 -18.12 -7.60 -13.15
CA CYS A 261 -19.24 -8.35 -13.74
C CYS A 261 -20.29 -7.43 -14.36
N ASN A 262 -20.66 -6.32 -13.68
CA ASN A 262 -21.71 -5.42 -14.19
C ASN A 262 -21.29 -4.57 -15.41
N LYS A 263 -20.00 -4.43 -15.71
CA LYS A 263 -19.54 -3.78 -16.95
C LYS A 263 -19.57 -4.70 -18.18
N ARG A 264 -19.75 -6.01 -18.03
CA ARG A 264 -19.99 -6.92 -19.17
C ARG A 264 -21.43 -6.88 -19.66
N THR A 265 -22.37 -6.37 -18.85
CA THR A 265 -23.81 -6.30 -19.16
C THR A 265 -24.28 -4.94 -19.70
N MET A 266 -23.39 -3.95 -19.85
CA MET A 266 -23.69 -2.68 -20.52
C MET A 266 -22.77 -2.47 -21.72
N LYS A 267 -22.94 -3.32 -22.74
CA LYS A 267 -22.80 -2.88 -24.13
C LYS A 267 -24.20 -2.96 -24.73
N ILE A 268 -24.86 -1.81 -24.81
CA ILE A 268 -25.94 -1.56 -25.77
C ILE A 268 -25.29 -0.79 -26.91
#